data_AF-A0A940ZRQ9-F1
#
_entry.id   AF-A0A940ZRQ9-F1
#
_cell.length_a   1.000
_cell.length_b   1.000
_cell.length_c   1.000
_cell.angle_alpha   90.00
_cell.angle_beta   90.00
_cell.angle_gamma   90.00
#
_symmetry.space_group_name_H-M   'P 1'
#
loop_
_entity.id
_entity.type
_entity.pdbx_description
1 polymer ?
#
loop_
_entity_poly.entity_id
_entity_poly.type
_entity_poly.pdbx_seq_one_letter_code
_entity_poly.pdbx_strand_id
1 'polypeptide(L)'
;MPLRDKNEREAVAQVLRNKEESLRIDNSDGFHEIVDSMEERIGYVSACICMNCLDQFGLDLRKDSIECPHCKSDHVRTLLEMTNKRCPKCRSGYMDKL
;
A
#
# COMPACT_ATOMS: atom_id res chain seq x y z
N MET A 1 -2.58 40.94 6.17
CA MET A 1 -3.29 42.23 6.19
C MET A 1 -4.79 41.96 6.23
N PRO A 2 -5.59 42.58 7.12
CA PRO A 2 -7.03 42.40 7.11
C PRO A 2 -7.67 43.13 5.92
N LEU A 3 -8.55 42.45 5.18
CA LEU A 3 -9.28 42.98 4.03
C LEU A 3 -10.28 44.07 4.48
N ARG A 4 -10.20 45.25 3.86
CA ARG A 4 -10.82 46.49 4.36
C ARG A 4 -12.22 46.75 3.77
N ASP A 5 -12.65 46.03 2.74
CA ASP A 5 -13.96 46.22 2.12
C ASP A 5 -14.83 44.94 2.21
N LYS A 6 -16.13 45.12 2.43
CA LYS A 6 -17.11 44.02 2.53
C LYS A 6 -17.24 43.28 1.19
N ASN A 7 -17.12 44.01 0.08
CA ASN A 7 -17.18 43.46 -1.27
C ASN A 7 -15.97 42.57 -1.59
N GLU A 8 -14.78 42.93 -1.10
CA GLU A 8 -13.57 42.11 -1.26
C GLU A 8 -13.68 40.78 -0.49
N ARG A 9 -14.29 40.80 0.71
CA ARG A 9 -14.54 39.57 1.47
C ARG A 9 -15.55 38.66 0.78
N GLU A 10 -16.59 39.22 0.20
CA GLU A 10 -17.62 38.47 -0.54
C GLU A 10 -17.03 37.85 -1.82
N ALA A 11 -16.20 38.59 -2.55
CA ALA A 11 -15.50 38.09 -3.74
C ALA A 11 -14.53 36.95 -3.40
N VAL A 12 -13.72 37.10 -2.33
CA VAL A 12 -12.81 36.04 -1.87
C VAL A 12 -13.59 34.81 -1.43
N ALA A 13 -14.70 34.98 -0.71
CA ALA A 13 -15.54 33.86 -0.28
C ALA A 13 -16.17 33.12 -1.47
N GLN A 14 -16.51 33.82 -2.55
CA GLN A 14 -17.07 33.21 -3.76
C GLN A 14 -16.02 32.44 -4.57
N VAL A 15 -14.79 32.96 -4.65
CA VAL A 15 -13.67 32.24 -5.28
C VAL A 15 -13.31 30.97 -4.49
N LEU A 16 -13.34 31.02 -3.16
CA LEU A 16 -13.10 29.85 -2.31
C LEU A 16 -14.18 28.78 -2.49
N ARG A 17 -15.47 29.18 -2.53
CA ARG A 17 -16.59 28.26 -2.81
C ARG A 17 -16.48 27.59 -4.18
N ASN A 18 -16.18 28.35 -5.23
CA ASN A 18 -16.02 27.80 -6.59
C ASN A 18 -14.79 26.88 -6.71
N LYS A 19 -13.73 27.16 -5.95
CA LYS A 19 -12.52 26.33 -5.91
C LYS A 19 -12.73 25.02 -5.15
N GLU A 20 -13.55 25.04 -4.09
CA GLU A 20 -14.00 23.82 -3.40
C GLU A 20 -14.90 22.96 -4.30
N GLU A 21 -15.72 23.57 -5.15
CA GLU A 21 -16.59 22.86 -6.09
C GLU A 21 -15.80 22.20 -7.25
N SER A 22 -14.73 22.83 -7.75
CA SER A 22 -13.81 22.22 -8.72
C SER A 22 -12.94 21.09 -8.15
N LEU A 23 -12.85 20.95 -6.83
CA LEU A 23 -12.12 19.86 -6.16
C LEU A 23 -13.02 18.66 -5.81
N ARG A 24 -14.33 18.78 -6.00
CA ARG A 24 -15.30 17.68 -5.84
C ARG A 24 -15.55 16.99 -7.18
N ILE A 25 -14.49 16.43 -7.75
CA ILE A 25 -14.66 15.31 -8.67
C ILE A 25 -14.51 14.06 -7.81
N ASP A 26 -15.60 13.68 -7.13
CA ASP A 26 -15.73 12.38 -6.49
C ASP A 26 -15.87 11.31 -7.59
N ASN A 27 -14.74 10.90 -8.15
CA ASN A 27 -14.63 9.71 -8.99
C ASN A 27 -13.92 8.60 -8.20
N SER A 28 -14.41 8.27 -6.99
CA SER A 28 -13.84 7.17 -6.20
C SER A 28 -14.52 5.83 -6.43
N ASP A 29 -15.75 5.78 -6.95
CA ASP A 29 -16.50 4.52 -7.12
C ASP A 29 -16.07 3.76 -8.38
N GLY A 30 -16.00 4.42 -9.54
CA GLY A 30 -15.69 3.74 -10.81
C GLY A 30 -14.23 3.28 -10.95
N PHE A 31 -13.29 3.92 -10.23
CA PHE A 31 -11.90 3.48 -10.21
C PHE A 31 -11.71 2.23 -9.33
N HIS A 32 -12.51 2.05 -8.28
CA HIS A 32 -12.41 0.90 -7.40
C HIS A 32 -12.77 -0.40 -8.15
N GLU A 33 -13.89 -0.40 -8.88
CA GLU A 33 -14.33 -1.58 -9.66
C GLU A 33 -13.34 -2.00 -10.76
N ILE A 34 -12.69 -1.03 -11.42
CA ILE A 34 -11.67 -1.32 -12.44
C ILE A 34 -10.41 -1.89 -11.81
N VAL A 35 -9.98 -1.35 -10.66
CA VAL A 35 -8.85 -1.88 -9.89
C VAL A 35 -9.16 -3.30 -9.43
N ASP A 36 -10.28 -3.52 -8.74
CA ASP A 36 -10.70 -4.84 -8.25
C ASP A 36 -10.74 -5.91 -9.36
N SER A 37 -11.25 -5.54 -10.54
CA SER A 37 -11.28 -6.42 -11.72
C SER A 37 -9.89 -6.77 -12.27
N MET A 38 -8.92 -5.87 -12.12
CA MET A 38 -7.51 -6.14 -12.45
C MET A 38 -6.84 -7.00 -11.37
N GLU A 39 -7.17 -6.81 -10.09
CA GLU A 39 -6.65 -7.58 -8.96
C GLU A 39 -7.03 -9.06 -9.02
N GLU A 40 -8.24 -9.38 -9.50
CA GLU A 40 -8.68 -10.75 -9.70
C GLU A 40 -7.81 -11.52 -10.70
N ARG A 41 -7.29 -10.83 -11.72
CA ARG A 41 -6.57 -11.45 -12.86
C ARG A 41 -5.05 -11.53 -12.70
N ILE A 42 -4.44 -10.60 -11.96
CA ILE A 42 -2.97 -10.51 -11.85
C ILE A 42 -2.46 -11.17 -10.55
N GLY A 43 -3.22 -11.06 -9.45
CA GLY A 43 -2.78 -11.49 -8.12
C GLY A 43 -1.70 -10.58 -7.52
N TYR A 44 -1.68 -10.43 -6.19
CA TYR A 44 -0.67 -9.63 -5.48
C TYR A 44 0.46 -10.51 -4.97
N VAL A 45 1.55 -10.66 -5.71
CA VAL A 45 2.66 -11.49 -5.24
C VAL A 45 3.54 -10.72 -4.27
N SER A 46 3.43 -11.04 -2.97
CA SER A 46 4.37 -10.55 -1.95
C SER A 46 5.55 -11.50 -1.81
N ALA A 47 6.77 -10.96 -1.83
CA ALA A 47 7.97 -11.74 -1.56
C ALA A 47 8.03 -12.12 -0.06
N CYS A 48 8.01 -13.41 0.22
CA CYS A 48 7.97 -13.98 1.56
C CYS A 48 9.17 -14.90 1.81
N ILE A 49 9.53 -15.07 3.08
CA ILE A 49 10.58 -15.97 3.56
C ILE A 49 9.99 -16.85 4.67
N CYS A 50 10.21 -18.15 4.61
CA CYS A 50 9.91 -19.04 5.74
C CYS A 50 11.04 -18.98 6.76
N MET A 51 10.72 -18.74 8.03
CA MET A 51 11.72 -18.64 9.09
C MET A 51 12.20 -20.00 9.59
N ASN A 52 11.56 -21.10 9.17
CA ASN A 52 11.97 -22.46 9.51
C ASN A 52 12.89 -23.06 8.44
N CYS A 53 12.46 -23.11 7.17
CA CYS A 53 13.28 -23.68 6.09
C CYS A 53 14.14 -22.65 5.35
N LEU A 54 13.96 -21.35 5.61
CA LEU A 54 14.72 -20.24 5.02
C LEU A 54 14.57 -20.07 3.50
N ASP A 55 13.55 -20.69 2.91
CA ASP A 55 13.20 -20.50 1.51
C ASP A 55 12.42 -19.21 1.27
N GLN A 56 12.70 -18.59 0.12
CA GLN A 56 11.99 -17.43 -0.40
C GLN A 56 10.97 -17.87 -1.45
N PHE A 57 9.76 -17.33 -1.39
CA PHE A 57 8.67 -17.62 -2.32
C PHE A 57 7.72 -16.43 -2.44
N GLY A 58 6.90 -16.42 -3.49
CA GLY A 58 5.81 -15.46 -3.66
C GLY A 58 4.53 -15.99 -3.03
N LEU A 59 3.77 -15.12 -2.37
CA LEU A 59 2.45 -15.45 -1.82
C LEU A 59 1.47 -14.29 -2.04
N ASP A 60 0.24 -14.59 -2.45
CA ASP A 60 -0.84 -13.62 -2.43
C ASP A 60 -1.44 -13.54 -1.03
N LEU A 61 -0.98 -12.58 -0.23
CA LEU A 61 -1.38 -12.41 1.17
C LEU A 61 -2.89 -12.18 1.36
N ARG A 62 -3.64 -11.89 0.30
CA ARG A 62 -5.10 -11.69 0.35
C ARG A 62 -5.87 -12.97 0.03
N LYS A 63 -5.32 -13.85 -0.80
CA LYS A 63 -6.02 -15.03 -1.34
C LYS A 63 -5.47 -16.35 -0.79
N ASP A 64 -4.17 -16.42 -0.57
CA ASP A 64 -3.47 -17.62 -0.17
C ASP A 64 -3.46 -17.79 1.35
N SER A 65 -3.34 -19.04 1.79
CA SER A 65 -3.00 -19.33 3.18
C SER A 65 -1.56 -18.91 3.47
N ILE A 66 -1.32 -18.23 4.59
CA ILE A 66 0.02 -17.76 4.98
C ILE A 66 0.81 -18.96 5.53
N GLU A 67 1.24 -19.83 4.63
CA GLU A 67 2.04 -21.01 4.92
C GLU A 67 3.17 -21.18 3.91
N CYS A 68 4.27 -21.78 4.35
CA CYS A 68 5.38 -22.11 3.47
C CYS A 68 4.98 -23.25 2.52
N PRO A 69 5.13 -23.10 1.19
CA PRO A 69 4.79 -24.15 0.24
C PRO A 69 5.69 -25.38 0.37
N HIS A 70 6.90 -25.22 0.90
CA HIS A 70 7.88 -26.30 1.04
C HIS A 70 7.71 -27.10 2.33
N CYS A 71 7.56 -26.43 3.48
CA CYS A 71 7.53 -27.11 4.79
C CYS A 71 6.21 -26.98 5.56
N LYS A 72 5.19 -26.31 4.99
CA LYS A 72 3.85 -26.10 5.60
C LYS A 72 3.86 -25.36 6.95
N SER A 73 4.97 -24.73 7.30
CA SER A 73 5.06 -23.85 8.46
C SER A 73 4.31 -22.54 8.22
N ASP A 74 3.60 -22.08 9.24
CA ASP A 74 2.98 -20.75 9.32
C ASP A 74 3.97 -19.65 9.71
N HIS A 75 5.22 -20.01 10.01
CA HIS A 75 6.27 -19.07 10.38
C HIS A 75 6.86 -18.38 9.15
N VAL A 76 6.02 -17.62 8.46
CA VAL A 76 6.33 -16.85 7.25
C VAL A 76 6.46 -15.37 7.61
N ARG A 77 7.41 -14.69 6.98
CA ARG A 77 7.60 -13.23 7.06
C ARG A 77 7.71 -12.65 5.67
N THR A 78 7.16 -11.47 5.46
CA THR A 78 7.37 -10.72 4.22
C THR A 78 8.78 -10.14 4.18
N LEU A 79 9.32 -9.90 2.99
CA LEU A 79 10.62 -9.26 2.83
C LEU A 79 10.63 -7.84 3.45
N LEU A 80 9.48 -7.16 3.40
CA LEU A 80 9.29 -5.84 4.02
C LEU A 80 9.46 -5.90 5.55
N GLU A 81 8.86 -6.89 6.22
CA GLU A 81 9.05 -7.11 7.67
C GLU A 81 10.50 -7.45 8.03
N MET A 82 11.19 -8.14 7.12
CA MET A 82 12.58 -8.54 7.29
C MET A 82 13.58 -7.43 6.98
N THR A 83 13.15 -6.31 6.41
CA THR A 83 14.02 -5.18 6.09
C THR A 83 14.72 -4.65 7.34
N ASN A 84 16.02 -4.40 7.26
CA ASN A 84 16.91 -4.03 8.37
C ASN A 84 16.96 -5.04 9.52
N LYS A 85 16.44 -6.26 9.34
CA LYS A 85 16.63 -7.38 10.27
C LYS A 85 17.85 -8.19 9.85
N ARG A 86 18.42 -8.92 10.81
CA ARG A 86 19.50 -9.87 10.53
C ARG A 86 19.02 -10.92 9.54
N CYS A 87 19.85 -11.23 8.56
CA CYS A 87 19.59 -12.32 7.63
C CYS A 87 19.45 -13.63 8.42
N PRO A 88 18.31 -14.34 8.34
CA PRO A 88 18.10 -15.55 9.14
C PRO A 88 19.00 -16.72 8.70
N LYS A 89 19.51 -16.67 7.46
CA LYS A 89 20.41 -17.69 6.88
C LYS A 89 21.86 -17.54 7.34
N CYS A 90 22.46 -16.37 7.14
CA CYS A 90 23.89 -16.18 7.46
C CYS A 90 24.14 -15.52 8.83
N ARG A 91 23.15 -14.82 9.40
CA ARG A 91 23.23 -14.04 10.65
C ARG A 91 24.30 -12.94 10.69
N SER A 92 25.15 -12.81 9.68
CA SER A 92 26.21 -11.80 9.59
C SER A 92 25.74 -10.51 8.93
N GLY A 93 24.84 -10.60 7.94
CA GLY A 93 24.29 -9.45 7.22
C GLY A 93 22.92 -8.98 7.71
N TYR A 94 22.47 -7.85 7.17
CA TYR A 94 21.11 -7.34 7.29
C TYR A 94 20.40 -7.44 5.93
N MET A 95 19.09 -7.62 5.95
CA MET A 95 18.28 -7.62 4.73
C MET A 95 18.03 -6.16 4.32
N ASP A 96 18.40 -5.79 3.10
CA ASP A 96 18.16 -4.44 2.56
C ASP A 96 16.83 -4.38 1.78
N LYS A 97 16.35 -3.17 1.50
CA LYS A 97 15.28 -2.96 0.52
C LYS A 97 15.83 -3.20 -0.87
N LEU A 98 15.11 -3.99 -1.68
CA LEU A 98 15.37 -4.13 -3.12
C LEU A 98 15.11 -2.81 -3.85
#